data_AF-A0AA43TLL0-F1
#
_entry.id   AF-A0AA43TLL0-F1
#
_cell.length_a   1.000
_cell.length_b   1.000
_cell.length_c   1.000
_cell.angle_alpha   90.00
_cell.angle_beta   90.00
_cell.angle_gamma   90.00
#
_symmetry.space_group_name_H-M   'P 1'
#
loop_
_entity.id
_entity.type
_entity.pdbx_description
1 polymer ?
#
loop_
_entity_poly.entity_id
_entity_poly.type
_entity_poly.pdbx_seq_one_letter_code
_entity_poly.pdbx_strand_id
1 'polypeptide(L)' 'MDYQTGVADWLGQEEERRRLTLEALADIDTGHVIDHPEVQAWANNLNTDKPLPIPRIP' A
#
# COMPACT_ATOMS: atom_id res chain seq x y z
N MET A 1 0.80 -30.81 -25.95
CA MET A 1 0.77 -30.70 -24.47
C MET A 1 2.00 -29.92 -24.00
N ASP A 2 1.89 -28.60 -24.16
CA ASP A 2 2.18 -27.52 -23.20
C ASP A 2 3.24 -27.74 -22.12
N TYR A 3 4.51 -27.49 -22.50
CA TYR A 3 5.59 -27.13 -21.57
C TYR A 3 5.85 -25.61 -21.53
N GLN A 4 4.96 -24.81 -22.12
CA GLN A 4 5.17 -23.38 -22.33
C GLN A 4 4.39 -22.49 -21.35
N THR A 5 3.39 -23.02 -20.65
CA THR A 5 2.46 -22.19 -19.85
C THR A 5 2.94 -21.97 -18.42
N GLY A 6 3.37 -23.01 -17.70
CA GLY A 6 3.72 -22.88 -16.27
C GLY A 6 4.92 -21.96 -15.97
N VAL A 7 5.96 -21.97 -16.80
CA VAL A 7 7.14 -21.12 -16.61
C VAL A 7 6.87 -19.67 -17.01
N ALA A 8 6.13 -19.45 -18.09
CA ALA A 8 5.75 -18.11 -18.53
C ALA A 8 4.78 -17.46 -17.53
N ASP A 9 3.82 -18.22 -17.01
CA ASP A 9 2.87 -17.74 -16.00
C ASP A 9 3.56 -17.40 -14.68
N TRP A 10 4.51 -18.23 -14.24
CA TRP A 10 5.31 -17.93 -13.05
C TRP A 10 6.21 -16.71 -13.26
N LEU A 11 6.85 -16.58 -14.41
CA LEU A 11 7.70 -15.43 -14.72
C LEU A 11 6.91 -14.12 -14.77
N GLY A 12 5.70 -14.13 -15.34
CA GLY A 12 4.81 -12.99 -15.33
C GLY A 12 4.38 -12.59 -13.92
N GLN A 13 4.09 -13.56 -13.05
CA GLN A 13 3.79 -13.29 -11.64
C GLN A 13 4.98 -12.73 -10.86
N GLU A 14 6.19 -13.22 -11.14
CA GLU A 14 7.40 -12.72 -10.48
C GLU A 14 7.72 -11.29 -10.89
N GLU A 15 7.57 -10.96 -12.17
CA GLU A 15 7.74 -9.59 -12.66
C GLU A 15 6.69 -8.64 -12.05
N GLU A 16 5.44 -9.08 -11.93
CA GLU A 16 4.39 -8.28 -11.32
C GLU A 16 4.64 -8.05 -9.82
N ARG A 17 5.10 -9.07 -9.09
CA ARG A 17 5.53 -8.91 -7.68
C ARG A 17 6.65 -7.88 -7.54
N ARG A 18 7.63 -7.94 -8.44
CA ARG A 18 8.73 -6.98 -8.47
C ARG A 18 8.23 -5.57 -8.74
N ARG A 19 7.38 -5.39 -9.76
CA ARG A 19 6.78 -4.10 -10.14
C ARG A 19 6.04 -3.48 -8.95
N LEU A 20 5.14 -4.23 -8.31
CA LEU A 20 4.36 -3.76 -7.16
C LEU A 20 5.24 -3.39 -5.95
N THR A 21 6.34 -4.12 -5.73
CA THR A 21 7.29 -3.79 -4.66
C THR A 21 8.00 -2.47 -4.93
N LEU A 22 8.42 -2.23 -6.18
CA LEU A 22 9.08 -0.99 -6.57
C LEU A 22 8.12 0.20 -6.52
N GLU A 23 6.86 0.01 -6.93
CA GLU A 23 5.82 1.05 -6.82
C GLU A 23 5.55 1.41 -5.36
N ALA A 24 5.41 0.42 -4.48
CA ALA A 24 5.23 0.66 -3.05
C ALA A 24 6.43 1.38 -2.41
N LEU A 25 7.66 1.06 -2.83
CA LEU A 25 8.86 1.78 -2.38
C LEU A 25 8.90 3.21 -2.89
N ALA A 26 8.52 3.43 -4.15
CA ALA A 26 8.43 4.77 -4.73
C ALA A 26 7.39 5.63 -4.00
N ASP A 27 6.24 5.08 -3.64
CA ASP A 27 5.22 5.78 -2.85
C ASP A 27 5.75 6.19 -1.45
N ILE A 28 6.59 5.35 -0.83
CA ILE A 28 7.26 5.68 0.43
C ILE A 28 8.27 6.81 0.22
N ASP A 29 9.11 6.72 -0.81
CA ASP A 29 10.15 7.71 -1.13
C ASP A 29 9.56 9.08 -1.50
N THR A 30 8.39 9.13 -2.13
CA THR A 30 7.68 10.37 -2.47
C THR A 30 6.88 10.95 -1.31
N GLY A 31 6.84 10.28 -0.16
CA GLY A 31 6.05 10.71 0.99
C GLY A 31 4.54 10.55 0.77
N HIS A 32 4.10 9.64 -0.11
CA HIS A 32 2.70 9.19 -0.20
C HIS A 32 2.33 8.28 1.00
N VAL A 33 2.62 8.76 2.20
CA VAL A 33 2.32 8.10 3.47
C VAL A 33 1.48 9.04 4.32
N ILE A 34 0.70 8.45 5.24
CA ILE A 34 -0.01 9.22 6.25
C ILE A 34 0.88 9.29 7.49
N ASP A 35 1.06 10.49 8.03
CA ASP A 35 1.87 10.70 9.22
C ASP A 35 1.29 9.97 10.43
N HIS A 36 2.14 9.25 11.16
CA HIS A 36 1.71 8.48 12.34
C HIS A 36 0.98 9.33 13.40
N PRO A 37 1.39 10.57 13.70
CA PRO A 37 0.64 11.46 14.59
C PRO A 37 -0.81 11.74 14.14
N GLU A 38 -1.07 11.84 12.84
CA GLU A 38 -2.42 12.05 12.32
C GLU A 38 -3.29 10.81 12.54
N VAL A 39 -2.76 9.62 12.26
CA VAL A 39 -3.43 8.34 12.53
C VAL A 39 -3.71 8.18 14.03
N GLN A 40 -2.75 8.53 14.89
CA GLN A 40 -2.89 8.43 16.33
C GLN A 40 -3.95 9.40 16.89
N ALA A 41 -3.95 10.65 16.43
CA ALA A 41 -4.94 11.65 16.81
C ALA A 41 -6.36 11.20 16.41
N TRP A 42 -6.51 10.72 15.17
CA TRP A 42 -7.77 10.16 14.68
C TRP A 42 -8.25 8.99 15.54
N ALA A 43 -7.39 7.99 15.77
CA ALA A 43 -7.74 6.78 16.53
C ALA A 43 -8.17 7.10 17.96
N ASN A 44 -7.48 8.02 18.64
CA ASN A 44 -7.81 8.45 19.99
C ASN A 44 -9.16 9.16 20.08
N ASN A 45 -9.65 9.71 18.97
CA ASN A 45 -10.85 10.53 18.94
C ASN A 45 -12.11 9.76 18.54
N LEU A 46 -11.98 8.49 18.10
CA LEU A 46 -13.07 7.63 17.64
C LEU A 46 -14.18 7.40 18.68
N ASN A 47 -13.85 7.43 19.96
CA ASN A 47 -14.80 7.16 21.05
C ASN A 47 -15.28 8.43 21.76
N THR A 48 -15.20 9.58 21.09
CA THR A 48 -15.64 10.88 21.62
C THR A 48 -16.87 11.38 20.85
N ASP A 49 -17.60 12.35 21.43
CA ASP A 49 -18.79 12.93 20.80
C ASP A 49 -18.50 13.76 19.53
N LYS A 50 -17.22 13.95 19.17
CA LYS A 50 -16.78 14.74 18.01
C LYS A 50 -15.62 14.08 17.27
N PRO A 51 -15.82 12.91 16.65
CA PRO A 51 -14.75 12.16 15.98
C PRO A 51 -14.05 13.00 14.89
N LEU A 52 -12.72 12.88 14.83
CA LEU A 52 -11.92 13.47 13.77
C LEU A 52 -12.15 12.77 12.42
N PRO A 53 -11.99 13.48 11.28
CA PRO A 53 -12.05 12.86 9.97
C PRO A 53 -10.91 11.85 9.79
N ILE A 54 -11.16 10.82 8.96
CA ILE A 54 -10.14 9.82 8.62
C ILE A 54 -8.99 10.51 7.86
N PRO A 55 -7.73 10.34 8.30
CA PRO A 55 -6.56 10.87 7.59
C PRO A 55 -6.46 10.35 6.16
N ARG A 56 -5.90 11.14 5.24
CA ARG A 56 -5.77 10.78 3.83
C ARG A 56 -4.32 10.97 3.40
N ILE A 57 -3.89 10.11 2.47
CA ILE A 57 -2.63 10.33 1.75
C ILE A 57 -2.77 11.65 0.98
N PRO A 58 -1.75 12.53 0.99
CA PRO A 58 -1.76 13.79 0.26
C PRO A 58 -1.96 13.64 -1.25
#